data_AF-A0A7W4B384-F1
#
_entry.id   AF-A0A7W4B384-F1
#
_cell.length_a   1.000
_cell.length_b   1.000
_cell.length_c   1.000
_cell.angle_alpha   90.00
_cell.angle_beta   90.00
_cell.angle_gamma   90.00
#
_symmetry.space_group_name_H-M   'P 1'
#
loop_
_entity.id
_entity.type
_entity.pdbx_description
1 polymer ?
#
loop_
_entity_poly.entity_id
_entity_poly.type
_entity_poly.pdbx_seq_one_letter_code
_entity_poly.pdbx_strand_id
1 'polypeptide(L)'
;MSISTALVLGGGGARAAYQIGVLKALVQFYPRNHNVPFDIICGTSAGAINATSLATHASCFHLGIKKLDWVWRHFETHQVYRASIAQVLRHLGKMAIKGLQDDKVNPDAGSLLDNQPLRHLLNKLIDFKRIDRNIGNKALKAVSIDCSCYNNSRSYSFYQGN
;
A
#
# COMPACT_ATOMS: atom_id res chain seq x y z
N MET A 1 -3.37 -29.89 -7.03
CA MET A 1 -3.36 -28.40 -7.09
C MET A 1 -2.03 -27.94 -6.53
N SER A 2 -1.32 -27.02 -7.19
CA SER A 2 -0.17 -26.37 -6.56
C SER A 2 -0.70 -25.48 -5.43
N ILE A 3 -0.07 -25.54 -4.26
CA ILE A 3 -0.37 -24.65 -3.14
C ILE A 3 0.11 -23.26 -3.53
N SER A 4 -0.74 -22.24 -3.36
CA SER A 4 -0.35 -20.83 -3.54
C SER A 4 -0.24 -20.16 -2.17
N THR A 5 0.85 -19.40 -1.96
CA THR A 5 1.09 -18.65 -0.72
C THR A 5 0.93 -17.16 -0.96
N ALA A 6 0.17 -16.50 -0.08
CA ALA A 6 -0.10 -15.06 -0.15
C ALA A 6 0.58 -14.31 1.00
N LEU A 7 1.21 -13.18 0.67
CA LEU A 7 1.65 -12.18 1.65
C LEU A 7 0.57 -11.12 1.80
N VAL A 8 0.06 -10.92 3.03
CA VAL A 8 -0.97 -9.92 3.32
C VAL A 8 -0.41 -8.79 4.17
N LEU A 9 -0.42 -7.58 3.62
CA LEU A 9 0.09 -6.36 4.26
C LEU A 9 -1.06 -5.45 4.67
N GLY A 10 -1.41 -5.51 5.96
CA GLY A 10 -2.51 -4.71 6.51
C GLY A 10 -2.26 -3.21 6.47
N GLY A 11 -3.34 -2.44 6.68
CA GLY A 11 -3.26 -0.99 6.91
C GLY A 11 -2.60 -0.63 8.25
N GLY A 12 -2.29 0.65 8.45
CA GLY A 12 -1.67 1.11 9.70
C GLY A 12 -0.91 2.44 9.63
N GLY A 13 -0.99 3.17 8.51
CA GLY A 13 -0.26 4.42 8.32
C GLY A 13 1.25 4.21 8.52
N ALA A 14 1.88 5.04 9.36
CA ALA A 14 3.31 4.93 9.67
C ALA A 14 3.71 3.56 10.25
N ARG A 15 2.78 2.82 10.89
CA ARG A 15 3.05 1.47 11.42
C ARG A 15 3.32 0.44 10.33
N ALA A 16 3.01 0.73 9.07
CA ALA A 16 3.41 -0.15 7.97
C ALA A 16 4.94 -0.28 7.84
N ALA A 17 5.74 0.60 8.46
CA ALA A 17 7.18 0.43 8.59
C ALA A 17 7.59 -0.86 9.34
N TYR A 18 6.78 -1.34 10.29
CA TYR A 18 7.05 -2.61 10.98
C TYR A 18 7.06 -3.80 10.03
N GLN A 19 6.21 -3.76 8.99
CA GLN A 19 6.16 -4.80 7.96
C GLN A 19 7.50 -4.91 7.23
N ILE A 20 8.19 -3.78 7.02
CA ILE A 20 9.52 -3.76 6.39
C ILE A 20 10.55 -4.42 7.30
N GLY A 21 10.47 -4.21 8.62
CA GLY A 21 11.31 -4.91 9.59
C GLY A 21 11.15 -6.44 9.50
N VAL A 22 9.91 -6.92 9.45
CA VAL A 22 9.61 -8.36 9.28
C VAL A 22 10.17 -8.89 7.95
N LEU A 23 9.93 -8.18 6.85
CA LEU A 23 10.42 -8.59 5.53
C LEU A 23 11.95 -8.57 5.43
N LYS A 24 12.63 -7.67 6.15
CA LYS A 24 14.10 -7.62 6.27
C LYS A 24 14.67 -8.81 7.05
N ALA A 25 13.93 -9.35 8.00
CA ALA A 25 14.32 -10.60 8.64
C ALA A 25 14.10 -11.78 7.67
N LEU A 26 12.93 -11.83 7.03
CA LEU A 26 12.57 -12.92 6.10
C LEU A 26 13.55 -13.04 4.92
N VAL A 27 13.95 -11.92 4.31
CA VAL A 27 14.80 -11.92 3.12
C VAL A 27 16.18 -12.54 3.37
N GLN A 28 16.67 -12.56 4.62
CA GLN A 28 17.95 -13.17 4.98
C GLN A 28 17.97 -14.69 4.80
N PHE A 29 16.80 -15.32 4.77
CA PHE A 29 16.66 -16.77 4.54
C PHE A 29 16.61 -17.15 3.05
N TYR A 30 16.68 -16.19 2.14
CA TYR A 30 16.60 -16.43 0.70
C TYR A 30 17.90 -16.06 -0.03
N PRO A 31 18.19 -16.66 -1.20
CA PRO A 31 19.30 -16.21 -2.05
C PRO A 31 19.09 -14.78 -2.58
N ARG A 32 20.20 -14.09 -2.90
CA ARG A 32 20.16 -12.69 -3.40
C ARG A 32 19.36 -12.51 -4.70
N ASN A 33 19.44 -13.47 -5.61
CA ASN A 33 18.75 -13.43 -6.91
C ASN A 33 17.45 -14.24 -6.94
N HIS A 34 16.82 -14.43 -5.78
CA HIS A 34 15.55 -15.13 -5.67
C HIS A 34 14.36 -14.18 -5.91
N ASN A 35 13.30 -14.69 -6.54
CA ASN A 35 12.02 -13.98 -6.63
C ASN A 35 11.42 -13.76 -5.24
N VAL A 36 10.36 -12.98 -5.13
CA VAL A 36 9.55 -12.98 -3.91
C VAL A 36 9.03 -14.41 -3.66
N PRO A 37 9.10 -14.92 -2.43
CA PRO A 37 8.69 -16.30 -2.12
C PRO A 37 7.17 -16.43 -1.94
N PHE A 38 6.40 -15.51 -2.52
CA PHE A 38 4.95 -15.41 -2.40
C PHE A 38 4.38 -15.33 -3.80
N ASP A 39 3.37 -16.15 -4.09
CA ASP A 39 2.67 -16.12 -5.37
C ASP A 39 1.79 -14.88 -5.46
N ILE A 40 1.20 -14.47 -4.34
CA ILE A 40 0.24 -13.39 -4.27
C ILE A 40 0.69 -12.36 -3.23
N ILE A 41 0.60 -11.08 -3.57
CA ILE A 41 0.85 -9.99 -2.61
C ILE A 41 -0.42 -9.15 -2.49
N CYS A 42 -0.95 -9.05 -1.28
CA CYS A 42 -2.13 -8.24 -0.97
C CYS A 42 -1.73 -7.07 -0.06
N GLY A 43 -2.33 -5.91 -0.25
CA GLY A 43 -2.07 -4.76 0.61
C GLY A 43 -3.27 -3.83 0.79
N THR A 44 -3.45 -3.32 1.99
CA THR A 44 -4.52 -2.37 2.32
C THR A 44 -3.95 -1.04 2.80
N SER A 45 -4.45 0.09 2.29
CA SER A 45 -4.03 1.44 2.73
C SER A 45 -2.49 1.62 2.66
N ALA A 46 -1.80 1.91 3.77
CA ALA A 46 -0.32 2.00 3.79
C ALA A 46 0.37 0.67 3.41
N GLY A 47 -0.25 -0.48 3.71
CA GLY A 47 0.23 -1.79 3.27
C GLY A 47 0.12 -1.99 1.76
N ALA A 48 -0.81 -1.28 1.09
CA ALA A 48 -0.90 -1.28 -0.38
C ALA A 48 0.35 -0.67 -1.02
N ILE A 49 0.88 0.42 -0.46
CA ILE A 49 2.12 1.03 -0.95
C ILE A 49 3.27 0.02 -0.89
N ASN A 50 3.38 -0.71 0.22
CA ASN A 50 4.37 -1.76 0.39
C ASN A 50 4.17 -2.91 -0.60
N ALA A 51 2.93 -3.38 -0.74
CA ALA A 51 2.55 -4.45 -1.65
C ALA A 51 2.90 -4.10 -3.10
N THR A 52 2.50 -2.92 -3.58
CA THR A 52 2.78 -2.44 -4.94
C THR A 52 4.28 -2.28 -5.17
N SER A 53 5.01 -1.67 -4.24
CA SER A 53 6.47 -1.51 -4.36
C SER A 53 7.19 -2.86 -4.37
N LEU A 54 6.77 -3.82 -3.55
CA LEU A 54 7.31 -5.17 -3.57
C LEU A 54 7.00 -5.88 -4.89
N ALA A 55 5.77 -5.76 -5.40
CA ALA A 55 5.34 -6.34 -6.67
C ALA A 55 6.15 -5.83 -7.87
N THR A 56 6.56 -4.55 -7.90
CA THR A 56 7.46 -4.03 -8.96
C THR A 56 8.86 -4.64 -8.95
N HIS A 57 9.28 -5.20 -7.82
CA HIS A 57 10.58 -5.84 -7.60
C HIS A 57 10.45 -7.35 -7.37
N ALA A 58 9.33 -7.97 -7.74
CA ALA A 58 9.05 -9.37 -7.47
C ALA A 58 10.11 -10.35 -8.03
N SER A 59 10.81 -9.98 -9.10
CA SER A 59 11.91 -10.77 -9.65
C SER A 59 13.20 -10.79 -8.82
N CYS A 60 13.31 -9.96 -7.77
CA CYS A 60 14.47 -9.93 -6.87
C CYS A 60 14.03 -9.45 -5.47
N PHE A 61 13.79 -10.40 -4.58
CA PHE A 61 13.27 -10.13 -3.24
C PHE A 61 14.18 -9.19 -2.43
N HIS A 62 15.49 -9.42 -2.48
CA HIS A 62 16.49 -8.56 -1.84
C HIS A 62 16.42 -7.11 -2.30
N LEU A 63 16.30 -6.87 -3.61
CA LEU A 63 16.18 -5.53 -4.15
C LEU A 63 14.87 -4.87 -3.71
N GLY A 64 13.77 -5.61 -3.74
CA GLY A 64 12.46 -5.13 -3.28
C GLY A 64 12.51 -4.65 -1.84
N ILE A 65 13.10 -5.46 -0.93
CA ILE A 65 13.23 -5.09 0.48
C ILE A 65 14.19 -3.91 0.67
N LYS A 66 15.32 -3.86 -0.05
CA LYS A 66 16.25 -2.73 0.01
C LYS A 66 15.58 -1.43 -0.44
N LYS A 67 14.78 -1.46 -1.50
CA LYS A 67 14.05 -0.29 -2.01
C LYS A 67 12.98 0.16 -1.02
N LEU A 68 12.22 -0.78 -0.44
CA LEU A 68 11.25 -0.47 0.61
C LEU A 68 11.91 0.15 1.84
N ASP A 69 13.00 -0.44 2.35
CA ASP A 69 13.73 0.10 3.51
C ASP A 69 14.28 1.51 3.22
N TRP A 70 14.81 1.74 2.01
CA TRP A 70 15.24 3.09 1.61
C TRP A 70 14.07 4.07 1.60
N VAL A 71 12.96 3.71 0.96
CA VAL A 71 11.76 4.57 0.88
C VAL A 71 11.26 4.93 2.28
N TRP A 72 11.11 3.96 3.18
CA TRP A 72 10.63 4.22 4.55
C TRP A 72 11.60 5.01 5.42
N ARG A 73 12.91 4.91 5.19
CA ARG A 73 13.93 5.73 5.90
C ARG A 73 13.97 7.18 5.44
N HIS A 74 13.56 7.45 4.20
CA HIS A 74 13.60 8.78 3.59
C HIS A 74 12.20 9.37 3.41
N PHE A 75 11.17 8.70 3.93
CA PHE A 75 9.81 9.20 3.98
C PHE A 75 9.75 10.33 5.01
N GLU A 76 9.59 11.56 4.54
CA GLU A 76 9.27 12.68 5.42
C GLU A 76 7.76 12.92 5.44
N THR A 77 7.21 13.30 6.60
CA THR A 77 5.76 13.51 6.77
C THR A 77 5.19 14.53 5.78
N HIS A 78 5.98 15.54 5.41
CA HIS A 78 5.62 16.56 4.43
C HIS A 78 5.47 16.02 2.99
N GLN A 79 6.07 14.86 2.68
CA GLN A 79 6.00 14.20 1.37
C GLN A 79 4.74 13.31 1.23
N VAL A 80 4.10 12.97 2.35
CA VAL A 80 2.87 12.16 2.39
C VAL A 80 1.64 13.04 2.53
N TYR A 81 1.74 14.10 3.34
CA TYR A 81 0.67 15.04 3.61
C TYR A 81 1.23 16.46 3.77
N ARG A 82 0.67 17.43 3.04
CA ARG A 82 0.78 18.84 3.47
C ARG A 82 -0.11 19.01 4.70
N ALA A 83 0.48 18.78 5.88
CA ALA A 83 -0.06 19.06 7.21
C ALA A 83 -1.55 18.74 7.45
N SER A 84 -1.84 17.68 8.23
CA SER A 84 -2.64 17.78 9.48
C SER A 84 -3.37 16.47 9.87
N ILE A 85 -2.63 15.57 10.53
CA ILE A 85 -3.24 14.47 11.32
C ILE A 85 -4.31 15.03 12.28
N ALA A 86 -4.09 16.24 12.81
CA ALA A 86 -5.06 16.97 13.63
C ALA A 86 -6.36 17.34 12.89
N GLN A 87 -6.34 17.71 11.59
CA GLN A 87 -7.57 18.00 10.85
C GLN A 87 -8.29 16.71 10.48
N VAL A 88 -7.56 15.66 10.08
CA VAL A 88 -8.15 14.33 9.83
C VAL A 88 -8.84 13.79 11.08
N LEU A 89 -8.17 13.83 12.25
CA LEU A 89 -8.77 13.40 13.52
C LEU A 89 -9.94 14.29 13.95
N ARG A 90 -9.87 15.62 13.73
CA ARG A 90 -11.02 16.52 13.96
C ARG A 90 -12.20 16.19 13.08
N HIS A 91 -11.97 15.85 11.82
CA HIS A 91 -13.02 15.53 10.87
C HIS A 91 -13.60 14.13 11.11
N LEU A 92 -12.78 13.14 11.45
CA LEU A 92 -13.23 11.83 11.91
C LEU A 92 -14.05 11.95 13.19
N GLY A 93 -13.62 12.79 14.15
CA GLY A 93 -14.40 13.12 15.34
C GLY A 93 -15.73 13.81 15.00
N LYS A 94 -15.72 14.78 14.08
CA LYS A 94 -16.95 15.45 13.60
C LYS A 94 -17.89 14.50 12.86
N MET A 95 -17.36 13.56 12.08
CA MET A 95 -18.16 12.53 11.38
C MET A 95 -18.70 11.48 12.34
N ALA A 96 -17.95 11.09 13.37
CA ALA A 96 -18.44 10.21 14.43
C ALA A 96 -19.57 10.88 15.24
N ILE A 97 -19.45 12.18 15.51
CA ILE A 97 -20.51 12.96 16.19
C ILE A 97 -21.72 13.16 15.27
N LYS A 98 -21.51 13.44 13.97
CA LYS A 98 -22.59 13.58 12.99
C LYS A 98 -23.27 12.25 12.61
N GLY A 99 -22.55 11.13 12.68
CA GLY A 99 -23.11 9.79 12.44
C GLY A 99 -24.09 9.32 13.53
N LEU A 100 -24.17 10.06 14.66
CA LEU A 100 -25.20 9.90 15.68
C LEU A 100 -26.46 10.76 15.39
N GLN A 101 -26.41 11.63 14.38
CA GLN A 101 -27.49 12.54 13.97
C GLN A 101 -27.78 12.37 12.47
N ASP A 102 -28.48 11.28 12.14
CA ASP A 102 -29.37 11.01 11.00
C ASP A 102 -29.11 11.54 9.56
N ASP A 103 -29.64 10.75 8.61
CA ASP A 103 -29.47 10.69 7.14
C ASP A 103 -29.53 12.00 6.33
N LYS A 104 -28.43 12.75 6.24
CA LYS A 104 -28.22 13.70 5.12
C LYS A 104 -26.82 13.59 4.52
N VAL A 105 -26.77 12.94 3.36
CA VAL A 105 -25.63 12.87 2.43
C VAL A 105 -25.18 14.28 2.07
N ASN A 106 -23.95 14.63 2.41
CA ASN A 106 -23.33 15.89 2.01
C ASN A 106 -22.62 15.70 0.65
N PRO A 107 -23.03 16.40 -0.43
CA PRO A 107 -22.43 16.26 -1.76
C PRO A 107 -21.05 16.94 -1.89
N ASP A 108 -20.63 17.77 -0.93
CA ASP A 108 -19.33 18.46 -0.92
C ASP A 108 -18.26 17.69 -0.13
N ALA A 109 -18.03 16.42 -0.50
CA ALA A 109 -16.85 15.69 -0.05
C ALA A 109 -15.63 16.07 -0.91
N GLY A 110 -15.24 17.35 -0.83
CA GLY A 110 -13.91 17.78 -1.27
C GLY A 110 -12.87 16.89 -0.60
N SER A 111 -11.91 16.40 -1.39
CA SER A 111 -10.83 15.51 -0.96
C SER A 111 -10.32 15.92 0.43
N LEU A 112 -10.65 15.14 1.47
CA LEU A 112 -10.31 15.42 2.87
C LEU A 112 -8.80 15.62 3.10
N LEU A 113 -8.00 15.17 2.14
CA LEU A 113 -6.55 15.19 2.11
C LEU A 113 -6.14 15.51 0.68
N ASP A 114 -5.38 16.59 0.45
CA ASP A 114 -4.69 16.76 -0.82
C ASP A 114 -3.66 15.63 -0.96
N ASN A 115 -4.04 14.59 -1.72
CA ASN A 115 -3.22 13.40 -1.98
C ASN A 115 -2.27 13.59 -3.18
N GLN A 116 -2.23 14.78 -3.79
CA GLN A 116 -1.31 15.07 -4.91
C GLN A 116 0.16 14.83 -4.54
N PRO A 117 0.67 15.17 -3.34
CA PRO A 117 2.05 14.88 -2.95
C PRO A 117 2.34 13.38 -2.94
N LEU A 118 1.46 12.58 -2.35
CA LEU A 118 1.59 11.13 -2.33
C LEU A 118 1.53 10.54 -3.75
N ARG A 119 0.61 11.02 -4.59
CA ARG A 119 0.52 10.60 -6.00
C ARG A 119 1.82 10.87 -6.76
N HIS A 120 2.39 12.06 -6.60
CA HIS A 120 3.66 12.43 -7.23
C HIS A 120 4.82 11.57 -6.73
N LEU A 121 4.88 11.33 -5.41
CA LEU A 121 5.89 10.47 -4.80
C LEU A 121 5.79 9.03 -5.35
N LEU A 122 4.59 8.45 -5.38
CA LEU A 122 4.37 7.10 -5.90
C LEU A 122 4.74 7.00 -7.38
N ASN A 123 4.37 7.98 -8.21
CA ASN A 123 4.75 7.99 -9.64
C ASN A 123 6.26 8.11 -9.87
N LYS A 124 7.01 8.69 -8.92
CA LYS A 124 8.49 8.74 -8.99
C LYS A 124 9.14 7.44 -8.52
N LEU A 125 8.56 6.79 -7.52
CA LEU A 125 9.17 5.62 -6.86
C LEU A 125 8.76 4.29 -7.49
N ILE A 126 7.56 4.22 -8.06
CA ILE A 126 6.93 2.99 -8.54
C ILE A 126 6.83 3.02 -10.06
N ASP A 127 7.58 2.13 -10.70
CA ASP A 127 7.38 1.82 -12.12
C ASP A 127 6.34 0.71 -12.25
N PHE A 128 5.07 1.11 -12.38
CA PHE A 128 3.92 0.20 -12.42
C PHE A 128 3.99 -0.82 -13.55
N LYS A 129 4.65 -0.50 -14.68
CA LYS A 129 4.84 -1.43 -15.81
C LYS A 129 5.65 -2.68 -15.43
N ARG A 130 6.42 -2.60 -14.35
CA ARG A 130 7.17 -3.77 -13.83
C ARG A 130 6.25 -4.80 -13.20
N ILE A 131 5.07 -4.42 -12.74
CA ILE A 131 4.07 -5.36 -12.20
C ILE A 131 3.60 -6.28 -13.34
N ASP A 132 3.21 -5.71 -14.48
CA ASP A 132 2.84 -6.46 -15.68
C ASP A 132 3.95 -7.44 -16.07
N ARG A 133 5.19 -6.95 -16.13
CA ARG A 133 6.35 -7.76 -16.51
C ARG A 133 6.62 -8.89 -15.53
N ASN A 134 6.53 -8.63 -14.22
CA ASN A 134 6.78 -9.66 -13.22
C ASN A 134 5.68 -10.72 -13.20
N ILE A 135 4.43 -10.34 -13.47
CA ILE A 135 3.32 -11.28 -13.65
C ILE A 135 3.52 -12.12 -14.91
N GLY A 136 3.84 -11.49 -16.05
CA GLY A 136 4.11 -12.18 -17.32
C GLY A 136 5.29 -13.15 -17.22
N ASN A 137 6.34 -12.79 -16.47
CA ASN A 137 7.52 -13.62 -16.25
C ASN A 137 7.34 -14.66 -15.13
N LYS A 138 6.14 -14.79 -14.54
CA LYS A 138 5.84 -15.70 -13.42
C LYS A 138 6.69 -15.47 -12.17
N ALA A 139 7.25 -14.26 -12.01
CA ALA A 139 7.92 -13.84 -10.78
C ALA A 139 6.92 -13.47 -9.67
N LEU A 140 5.67 -13.21 -10.06
CA LEU A 140 4.52 -13.03 -9.19
C LEU A 140 3.29 -13.58 -9.92
N LYS A 141 2.32 -14.17 -9.22
CA LYS A 141 1.06 -14.62 -9.82
C LYS A 141 0.02 -13.52 -9.84
N ALA A 142 -0.15 -12.81 -8.72
CA ALA A 142 -1.11 -11.71 -8.61
C ALA A 142 -0.72 -10.68 -7.56
N VAL A 143 -1.29 -9.48 -7.70
CA VAL A 143 -1.29 -8.42 -6.67
C VAL A 143 -2.73 -7.95 -6.45
N SER A 144 -3.10 -7.69 -5.19
CA SER A 144 -4.39 -7.09 -4.82
C SER A 144 -4.18 -5.92 -3.87
N ILE A 145 -4.94 -4.85 -4.09
CA ILE A 145 -4.85 -3.60 -3.36
C ILE A 145 -6.25 -3.19 -2.90
N ASP A 146 -6.40 -3.03 -1.58
CA ASP A 146 -7.66 -2.67 -0.94
C ASP A 146 -7.62 -1.24 -0.43
N CYS A 147 -8.69 -0.49 -0.69
CA CYS A 147 -8.89 0.85 -0.17
C CYS A 147 -10.34 1.07 0.26
N SER A 148 -10.55 1.96 1.24
CA SER A 148 -11.88 2.34 1.70
C SER A 148 -12.24 3.72 1.15
N CYS A 149 -13.44 3.82 0.57
CA CYS A 149 -13.99 5.09 0.11
C CYS A 149 -14.80 5.73 1.24
N TYR A 150 -14.30 6.85 1.76
CA TYR A 150 -14.97 7.60 2.83
C TYR A 150 -16.28 8.27 2.39
N ASN A 151 -16.50 8.43 1.08
CA ASN A 151 -17.69 9.11 0.56
C ASN A 151 -18.93 8.20 0.52
N ASN A 152 -18.74 6.89 0.44
CA ASN A 152 -19.85 5.93 0.33
C ASN A 152 -19.72 4.73 1.28
N SER A 153 -18.74 4.77 2.19
CA SER A 153 -18.48 3.72 3.20
C SER A 153 -18.25 2.32 2.61
N ARG A 154 -17.82 2.22 1.34
CA ARG A 154 -17.49 0.95 0.68
C ARG A 154 -15.99 0.71 0.61
N SER A 155 -15.62 -0.56 0.58
CA SER A 155 -14.25 -1.00 0.26
C SER A 155 -14.16 -1.38 -1.21
N TYR A 156 -13.10 -0.96 -1.86
CA TYR A 156 -12.77 -1.28 -3.25
C TYR A 156 -11.46 -2.07 -3.29
N SER A 157 -11.49 -3.19 -4.01
CA SER A 157 -10.34 -4.06 -4.23
C SER A 157 -9.95 -3.99 -5.70
N PHE A 158 -8.74 -3.54 -5.97
CA PHE A 158 -8.14 -3.54 -7.31
C PHE A 158 -7.15 -4.69 -7.37
N TYR A 159 -7.22 -5.52 -8.41
CA TYR A 159 -6.32 -6.65 -8.54
C TYR A 159 -5.78 -6.75 -9.97
N GLN A 160 -4.64 -7.42 -10.08
CA GLN A 160 -4.04 -7.80 -11.33
C GLN A 160 -3.36 -9.16 -11.17
N GLY A 161 -3.57 -10.08 -12.11
CA GLY A 161 -3.01 -11.42 -12.06
C GLY A 161 -3.14 -12.16 -13.38
N ASN A 162 -2.59 -13.38 -13.42
CA ASN A 162 -2.69 -14.35 -14.51
C ASN A 162 -3.36 -15.64 -14.02
#